data_AF-A0A968I031-F1
#
_entry.id   AF-A0A968I031-F1
#
_cell.length_a   1.000
_cell.length_b   1.000
_cell.length_c   1.000
_cell.angle_alpha   90.00
_cell.angle_beta   90.00
_cell.angle_gamma   90.00
#
_symmetry.space_group_name_H-M   'P 1'
#
loop_
_entity.id
_entity.type
_entity.pdbx_description
1 polymer ?
#
loop_
_entity_poly.entity_id
_entity_poly.type
_entity_poly.pdbx_seq_one_letter_code
_entity_poly.pdbx_strand_id
1 'polypeptide(L)'
;MERFEMPEEYRRHLDVNAIVTVERWINVGGDLSGFYAYLFSGDYLNAACLASGSNLTGFATLLRFLKISAPEGCFGSQEAVDTWQGLRALEASR
;
A
#
# COMPACT_ATOMS: atom_id res chain seq x y z
N MET A 1 -7.29 -14.77 10.24
CA MET A 1 -8.11 -14.36 9.08
C MET A 1 -7.43 -14.88 7.83
N GLU A 2 -8.14 -14.91 6.69
CA GLU A 2 -7.48 -15.15 5.40
C GLU A 2 -6.51 -13.99 5.09
N ARG A 3 -5.41 -14.29 4.38
CA ARG A 3 -4.41 -13.29 4.00
C ARG A 3 -5.09 -12.19 3.19
N PHE A 4 -4.78 -10.92 3.44
CA PHE A 4 -5.24 -9.84 2.57
C PHE A 4 -4.69 -10.08 1.16
N GLU A 5 -5.61 -10.15 0.21
CA GLU A 5 -5.33 -10.16 -1.22
C GLU A 5 -5.98 -8.92 -1.84
N MET A 6 -5.22 -8.22 -2.68
CA MET A 6 -5.72 -7.06 -3.37
C MET A 6 -6.86 -7.49 -4.30
N PRO A 7 -8.01 -6.78 -4.33
CA PRO A 7 -9.10 -7.15 -5.21
C PRO A 7 -8.68 -7.20 -6.68
N GLU A 8 -9.17 -8.21 -7.40
CA GLU A 8 -8.80 -8.52 -8.79
C GLU A 8 -8.96 -7.34 -9.75
N GLU A 9 -9.95 -6.49 -9.51
CA GLU A 9 -10.19 -5.25 -10.26
C GLU A 9 -9.00 -4.27 -10.24
N TYR A 10 -8.21 -4.24 -9.17
CA TYR A 10 -6.99 -3.43 -9.11
C TYR A 10 -5.79 -4.19 -9.69
N ARG A 11 -5.69 -5.50 -9.41
CA ARG A 11 -4.59 -6.37 -9.86
C ARG A 11 -4.37 -6.31 -11.37
N ARG A 12 -5.45 -6.28 -12.15
CA ARG A 12 -5.41 -6.21 -13.63
C ARG A 12 -4.73 -4.96 -14.19
N HIS A 13 -4.53 -3.93 -13.37
CA HIS A 13 -3.94 -2.66 -13.77
C HIS A 13 -2.60 -2.37 -13.09
N LEU A 14 -2.06 -3.34 -12.34
CA LEU A 14 -0.81 -3.21 -11.62
C LEU A 14 0.16 -4.28 -12.07
N ASP A 15 1.45 -3.94 -12.01
CA ASP A 15 2.47 -4.96 -12.18
C ASP A 15 2.54 -5.88 -10.95
N VAL A 16 3.09 -7.07 -11.15
CA VAL A 16 3.18 -8.10 -10.11
C VAL A 16 3.99 -7.63 -8.90
N ASN A 17 5.04 -6.83 -9.09
CA ASN A 17 5.85 -6.34 -7.98
C ASN A 17 5.09 -5.31 -7.14
N ALA A 18 4.29 -4.44 -7.77
CA ALA A 18 3.42 -3.52 -7.04
C ALA A 18 2.41 -4.27 -6.17
N ILE A 19 1.76 -5.29 -6.74
CA ILE A 19 0.81 -6.13 -6.01
C ILE A 19 1.49 -6.80 -4.82
N VAL A 20 2.61 -7.50 -5.06
CA VAL A 20 3.35 -8.21 -4.00
C VAL A 20 3.83 -7.27 -2.91
N THR A 21 4.32 -6.08 -3.27
CA THR A 21 4.80 -5.07 -2.32
C THR A 21 3.67 -4.60 -1.42
N VAL A 22 2.54 -4.20 -2.01
CA VAL A 22 1.38 -3.70 -1.26
C VAL A 22 0.76 -4.78 -0.39
N GLU A 23 0.55 -5.98 -0.92
CA GLU A 23 -0.03 -7.08 -0.13
C GLU A 23 0.90 -7.50 1.01
N ARG A 24 2.21 -7.58 0.77
CA ARG A 24 3.17 -7.87 1.83
C ARG A 24 3.09 -6.81 2.92
N TRP A 25 3.17 -5.53 2.54
CA TRP A 25 3.08 -4.40 3.47
C TRP A 25 1.83 -4.46 4.35
N ILE A 26 0.66 -4.64 3.73
CA ILE A 26 -0.61 -4.70 4.46
C ILE A 26 -0.66 -5.91 5.40
N ASN A 27 -0.19 -7.08 4.96
CA ASN A 27 -0.28 -8.28 5.77
C ASN A 27 0.71 -8.32 6.95
N VAL A 28 1.95 -7.86 6.74
CA VAL A 28 3.05 -8.09 7.69
C VAL A 28 3.83 -6.84 8.12
N GLY A 29 3.49 -5.65 7.60
CA GLY A 29 4.28 -4.43 7.83
C GLY A 29 5.67 -4.48 7.19
N GLY A 30 6.64 -3.80 7.80
CA GLY A 30 8.02 -3.70 7.32
C GLY A 30 8.49 -2.25 7.17
N ASP A 31 9.30 -1.97 6.16
CA ASP A 31 9.61 -0.60 5.74
C ASP A 31 9.13 -0.40 4.30
N LEU A 32 8.40 0.69 4.07
CA LEU A 32 8.19 1.21 2.71
C LEU A 32 9.27 2.24 2.39
N SER A 33 9.61 2.36 1.11
CA SER A 33 10.56 3.37 0.65
C SER A 33 10.14 3.99 -0.68
N GLY A 34 10.70 5.16 -0.97
CA GLY A 34 10.49 5.89 -2.21
C GLY A 34 9.01 6.10 -2.52
N PHE A 35 8.60 5.73 -3.73
CA PHE A 35 7.23 5.89 -4.22
C PHE A 35 6.16 5.37 -3.23
N TYR A 36 6.32 4.14 -2.71
CA TYR A 36 5.30 3.55 -1.83
C TYR A 36 5.25 4.21 -0.46
N ALA A 37 6.39 4.66 0.09
CA ALA A 37 6.39 5.38 1.36
C ALA A 37 5.55 6.66 1.27
N TYR A 38 5.81 7.50 0.26
CA TYR A 38 5.06 8.74 0.03
C TYR A 38 3.60 8.48 -0.33
N LEU A 39 3.33 7.46 -1.15
CA LEU A 39 1.97 7.09 -1.53
C LEU A 39 1.12 6.71 -0.32
N PHE A 40 1.64 5.86 0.56
CA PHE A 40 0.92 5.38 1.74
C PHE A 40 0.91 6.42 2.87
N SER A 41 1.86 7.36 2.91
CA SER A 41 1.86 8.48 3.86
C SER A 41 1.07 9.71 3.39
N GLY A 42 0.31 9.57 2.30
CA GLY A 42 -0.57 10.62 1.79
C GLY A 42 0.15 11.78 1.09
N ASP A 43 1.48 11.72 0.97
CA ASP A 43 2.29 12.69 0.24
C ASP A 43 2.28 12.39 -1.26
N TYR A 44 1.10 12.60 -1.87
CA TYR A 44 0.88 12.24 -3.27
C TYR A 44 1.70 13.08 -4.25
N LEU A 45 2.16 14.27 -3.85
CA LEU A 45 3.04 15.10 -4.68
C LEU A 45 4.43 14.48 -4.80
N ASN A 46 5.05 14.10 -3.68
CA ASN A 46 6.33 13.40 -3.74
C ASN A 46 6.20 12.01 -4.35
N ALA A 47 5.09 11.30 -4.10
CA ALA A 47 4.80 10.05 -4.79
C ALA A 47 4.74 10.26 -6.32
N ALA A 48 4.06 11.30 -6.79
CA ALA A 48 4.00 11.63 -8.22
C ALA A 48 5.39 11.94 -8.81
N CYS A 49 6.22 12.69 -8.09
CA CYS A 49 7.58 13.02 -8.51
C CYS A 49 8.48 11.78 -8.65
N LEU A 50 8.26 10.74 -7.85
CA LEU A 50 9.02 9.50 -7.88
C LEU A 50 8.36 8.38 -8.71
N ALA A 51 7.15 8.59 -9.20
CA ALA A 51 6.43 7.62 -10.01
C ALA A 51 7.14 7.44 -11.35
N SER A 52 7.56 6.21 -11.64
CA SER A 52 8.24 5.84 -12.88
C SER A 52 7.84 4.43 -13.31
N GLY A 53 8.00 4.12 -14.60
CA GLY A 53 7.66 2.81 -15.17
C GLY A 53 6.25 2.35 -14.78
N SER A 54 6.15 1.14 -14.22
CA SER A 54 4.88 0.55 -13.81
C SER A 54 4.21 1.29 -12.64
N ASN A 55 4.97 1.94 -11.76
CA ASN A 55 4.40 2.75 -10.68
C ASN A 55 3.67 3.97 -11.23
N LEU A 56 4.20 4.60 -12.30
CA LEU A 56 3.51 5.71 -12.96
C LEU A 56 2.20 5.26 -13.62
N THR A 57 2.23 4.15 -14.36
CA THR A 57 1.01 3.59 -14.99
C THR A 57 -0.02 3.15 -13.94
N GLY A 58 0.43 2.58 -12.82
CA GLY A 58 -0.41 2.07 -11.74
C GLY A 58 -0.86 3.11 -10.71
N PHE A 59 -0.33 4.34 -10.76
CA PHE A 59 -0.50 5.33 -9.69
C PHE A 59 -1.96 5.65 -9.39
N ALA A 60 -2.76 5.93 -10.43
CA ALA A 60 -4.19 6.22 -10.27
C ALA A 60 -4.97 5.02 -9.70
N THR A 61 -4.61 3.80 -10.09
CA THR A 61 -5.20 2.56 -9.57
C THR A 61 -4.90 2.40 -8.08
N LEU A 62 -3.65 2.63 -7.66
CA LEU A 62 -3.26 2.54 -6.26
C LEU A 62 -3.96 3.61 -5.40
N LEU A 63 -4.10 4.85 -5.90
CA LEU A 63 -4.85 5.89 -5.20
C LEU A 63 -6.32 5.50 -5.01
N ARG A 64 -6.94 4.94 -6.05
CA ARG A 64 -8.32 4.45 -5.96
C ARG A 64 -8.45 3.31 -4.95
N PHE A 65 -7.50 2.37 -4.97
CA PHE A 65 -7.44 1.29 -3.99
C PHE A 65 -7.34 1.82 -2.55
N LEU A 66 -6.42 2.74 -2.28
CA LEU A 66 -6.26 3.37 -0.96
C LEU A 66 -7.56 4.02 -0.48
N LYS A 67 -8.24 4.74 -1.38
CA LYS A 67 -9.49 5.45 -1.04
C LYS A 67 -10.67 4.52 -0.74
N ILE A 68 -10.77 3.36 -1.38
CA ILE A 68 -12.01 2.57 -1.41
C ILE A 68 -11.87 1.21 -0.70
N SER A 69 -10.69 0.59 -0.76
CA SER A 69 -10.55 -0.84 -0.47
C SER A 69 -9.37 -1.18 0.43
N ALA A 70 -8.46 -0.24 0.71
CA ALA A 70 -7.37 -0.49 1.64
C ALA A 70 -7.88 -0.67 3.07
N PRO A 71 -7.35 -1.65 3.83
CA PRO A 71 -7.69 -1.81 5.24
C PRO A 71 -7.42 -0.54 6.05
N GLU A 72 -8.25 -0.30 7.06
CA GLU A 72 -8.07 0.85 7.95
C GLU A 72 -6.70 0.80 8.66
N GLY A 73 -6.06 1.96 8.77
CA GLY A 73 -4.78 2.13 9.47
C GLY A 73 -3.53 1.77 8.67
N CYS A 74 -3.64 1.16 7.47
CA CYS A 74 -2.46 0.80 6.68
C CYS A 74 -1.85 1.93 5.83
N PHE A 75 -2.51 3.10 5.81
CA PHE A 75 -2.09 4.33 5.13
C PHE A 75 -2.59 5.55 5.93
N GLY A 76 -1.96 6.72 5.78
CA GLY A 76 -2.29 7.89 6.59
C GLY A 76 -1.14 8.87 6.70
N SER A 77 -0.82 9.35 7.91
CA SER A 77 0.39 10.13 8.15
C SER A 77 1.65 9.28 7.99
N GLN A 78 2.82 9.93 7.85
CA GLN A 78 4.10 9.21 7.85
C GLN A 78 4.28 8.35 9.12
N GLU A 79 3.89 8.88 10.29
CA GLU A 79 3.92 8.13 11.55
C GLU A 79 3.02 6.88 11.52
N ALA A 80 1.83 6.97 10.93
CA ALA A 80 0.93 5.82 10.81
C ALA A 80 1.53 4.73 9.91
N VAL A 81 2.21 5.13 8.83
CA VAL A 81 2.94 4.21 7.96
C VAL A 81 4.12 3.59 8.72
N ASP A 82 4.94 4.39 9.40
CA ASP A 82 6.15 3.91 10.10
C ASP A 82 5.82 2.98 11.29
N THR A 83 4.65 3.16 11.91
CA THR A 83 4.19 2.33 13.05
C THR A 83 3.30 1.17 12.64
N TRP A 84 3.01 1.00 11.35
CA TRP A 84 2.18 -0.08 10.86
C TRP A 84 2.86 -1.44 11.02
N GLN A 85 2.23 -2.33 11.79
CA GLN A 85 2.77 -3.67 12.09
C GLN A 85 2.19 -4.79 11.21
N GLY A 86 1.31 -4.46 10.26
CA GLY A 86 0.57 -5.43 9.46
C GLY A 86 -0.64 -6.02 10.16
N LEU A 87 -1.59 -6.52 9.37
CA LEU A 87 -2.81 -7.16 9.88
C LEU A 87 -2.51 -8.35 10.80
N ARG A 88 -1.45 -9.12 10.54
CA ARG A 88 -1.10 -10.29 11.38
C ARG A 88 -0.67 -9.92 12.80
N ALA A 89 0.00 -8.78 12.99
CA ALA A 89 0.39 -8.32 14.31
C ALA A 89 -0.82 -7.88 15.14
N LEU A 90 -1.80 -7.23 14.48
CA LEU A 90 -3.07 -6.83 15.11
C LEU A 90 -3.89 -8.06 15.55
N GLU A 91 -3.82 -9.16 14.79
CA GLU A 91 -4.45 -10.43 15.19
C GLU A 91 -3.79 -11.06 16.42
N ALA A 92 -2.46 -11.09 16.46
CA ALA A 92 -1.73 -11.68 17.60
C ALA A 92 -1.93 -10.92 18.92
N SER A 93 -2.41 -9.67 18.84
CA SER A 93 -2.68 -8.78 19.98
C SER A 93 -4.12 -8.85 20.49
N ARG A 94 -4.98 -9.69 19.88
CA ARG A 94 -6.38 -9.92 20.27
C ARG A 94 -6.52 -11.25 21.01
#